data_AF-A9C3K4-F1
#
_entry.id   AF-A9C3K4-F1
#
_cell.length_a   1.000
_cell.length_b   1.000
_cell.length_c   1.000
_cell.angle_alpha   90.00
_cell.angle_beta   90.00
_cell.angle_gamma   90.00
#
_symmetry.space_group_name_H-M   'P 1'
#
loop_
_entity.id
_entity.type
_entity.pdbx_description
1 polymer ?
#
loop_
_entity_poly.entity_id
_entity_poly.type
_entity_poly.pdbx_seq_one_letter_code
_entity_poly.pdbx_strand_id
1 'polypeptide(L)'
;MTSKTNTTLPLMQPDAAKSPATPEADFAPDLVDRMFDYLVELLPELRGSPAIVERVQQQLRSEFAGQDAYIPARSSVGKAEERRQVLRLWNGRNAKAVARTLGISRATVYRYLEASRLNPSQVSGK
;
A
#
# COMPACT_ATOMS: atom_id res chain seq x y z
N MET A 1 11.40 69.28 54.19
CA MET A 1 11.29 68.64 55.51
C MET A 1 10.41 67.40 55.36
N THR A 2 10.87 66.31 55.95
CA THR A 2 10.40 64.91 55.88
C THR A 2 8.93 64.70 56.27
N SER A 3 8.24 63.67 55.75
CA SER A 3 8.04 62.35 56.42
C SER A 3 7.28 61.40 55.46
N LYS A 4 7.76 60.16 55.17
CA LYS A 4 7.41 58.84 55.80
C LYS A 4 5.92 58.48 55.69
N THR A 5 5.39 57.29 55.34
CA THR A 5 5.80 55.85 55.26
C THR A 5 4.54 55.09 54.75
N ASN A 6 4.59 54.21 53.75
CA ASN A 6 4.76 52.73 53.76
C ASN A 6 3.54 51.85 54.17
N THR A 7 3.44 50.65 53.54
CA THR A 7 2.71 49.40 53.96
C THR A 7 1.25 49.25 53.47
N THR A 8 0.73 48.15 52.88
CA THR A 8 1.20 46.81 52.44
C THR A 8 0.09 46.14 51.58
N LEU A 9 0.47 45.25 50.64
CA LEU A 9 -0.37 44.38 49.80
C LEU A 9 -0.98 43.18 50.56
N PRO A 10 -1.97 42.49 49.98
CA PRO A 10 -1.88 41.02 49.86
C PRO A 10 -2.19 40.58 48.41
N LEU A 11 -1.25 39.93 47.74
CA LEU A 11 -1.10 38.46 47.62
C LEU A 11 -2.26 37.79 46.86
N MET A 12 -2.07 37.58 45.56
CA MET A 12 -2.69 36.46 44.84
C MET A 12 -1.70 35.95 43.78
N GLN A 13 -1.48 34.64 43.81
CA GLN A 13 -0.39 33.88 43.18
C GLN A 13 -0.57 33.71 41.66
N PRO A 14 0.51 33.41 40.90
CA PRO A 14 0.42 33.12 39.48
C PRO A 14 -0.12 31.71 39.26
N ASP A 15 -1.26 31.60 38.59
CA ASP A 15 -1.81 30.29 38.22
C ASP A 15 -0.97 29.64 37.12
N ALA A 16 -0.87 28.33 37.26
CA ALA A 16 0.13 27.48 36.66
C ALA A 16 0.07 27.45 35.13
N ALA A 17 1.27 27.36 34.56
CA ALA A 17 1.61 26.83 33.26
C ALA A 17 0.57 25.81 32.72
N LYS A 18 -0.18 26.23 31.70
CA LYS A 18 -0.74 25.30 30.72
C LYS A 18 0.16 25.34 29.50
N SER A 19 1.23 24.54 29.51
CA SER A 19 1.93 24.17 28.29
C SER A 19 0.88 23.71 27.27
N PRO A 20 0.89 24.19 26.01
CA PRO A 20 0.09 23.55 24.99
C PRO A 20 0.73 22.18 24.78
N ALA A 21 0.04 21.14 25.23
CA ALA A 21 0.37 19.78 24.86
C ALA A 21 0.44 19.74 23.34
N THR A 22 1.65 19.51 22.83
CA THR A 22 1.91 19.20 21.43
C THR A 22 0.92 18.11 21.02
N PRO A 23 0.16 18.25 19.93
CA PRO A 23 -0.69 17.15 19.49
C PRO A 23 0.23 15.96 19.21
N GLU A 24 0.01 14.85 19.93
CA GLU A 24 0.56 13.56 19.56
C GLU A 24 0.21 13.37 18.10
N ALA A 25 1.22 13.35 17.24
CA ALA A 25 1.01 13.11 15.82
C ALA A 25 0.34 11.74 15.70
N ASP A 26 -0.92 11.74 15.27
CA ASP A 26 -1.69 10.54 14.95
C ASP A 26 -0.87 9.70 13.95
N PHE A 27 -0.12 8.71 14.47
CA PHE A 27 0.75 7.86 13.67
C PHE A 27 -0.12 6.85 12.92
N ALA A 28 -0.72 7.30 11.82
CA ALA A 28 -1.47 6.43 10.93
C ALA A 28 -0.47 5.56 10.13
N PRO A 29 -0.56 4.22 10.19
CA PRO A 29 0.34 3.34 9.46
C PRO A 29 0.16 3.55 7.95
N ASP A 30 1.27 3.77 7.26
CA ASP A 30 1.27 4.00 5.81
C ASP A 30 1.32 2.69 5.01
N LEU A 31 1.43 2.80 3.69
CA LEU A 31 1.45 1.64 2.81
C LEU A 31 2.56 0.63 3.14
N VAL A 32 3.78 1.09 3.46
CA VAL A 32 4.91 0.21 3.75
C VAL A 32 4.66 -0.53 5.06
N ASP A 33 4.14 0.17 6.07
CA ASP A 33 3.79 -0.43 7.35
C ASP A 33 2.74 -1.53 7.15
N ARG A 34 1.66 -1.20 6.41
CA ARG A 34 0.57 -2.15 6.09
C ARG A 34 1.06 -3.36 5.30
N MET A 35 1.96 -3.17 4.34
CA MET A 35 2.53 -4.29 3.57
C MET A 35 3.27 -5.26 4.49
N PHE A 36 4.03 -4.75 5.46
CA PHE A 36 4.75 -5.60 6.40
C PHE A 36 3.84 -6.25 7.44
N ASP A 37 2.73 -5.62 7.84
CA ASP A 37 1.71 -6.28 8.66
C ASP A 37 1.21 -7.57 7.98
N TYR A 38 0.88 -7.52 6.69
CA TYR A 38 0.46 -8.70 5.93
C TYR A 38 1.58 -9.75 5.80
N LEU A 39 2.82 -9.32 5.61
CA LEU A 39 3.95 -10.25 5.51
C LEU A 39 4.23 -10.96 6.84
N VAL A 40 4.13 -10.24 7.96
CA VAL A 40 4.32 -10.78 9.31
C VAL A 40 3.17 -11.71 9.72
N GLU A 41 1.97 -11.47 9.21
CA GLU A 41 0.83 -12.40 9.36
C GLU A 41 1.06 -13.69 8.56
N LEU A 42 1.57 -13.59 7.33
CA LEU A 42 1.82 -14.73 6.45
C LEU A 42 3.06 -15.54 6.86
N LEU A 43 4.10 -14.87 7.38
CA LEU A 43 5.40 -15.43 7.76
C LEU A 43 5.73 -15.04 9.21
N PRO A 44 5.17 -15.76 10.21
CA PRO A 44 5.34 -15.41 11.62
C PRO A 44 6.79 -15.39 12.10
N GLU A 45 7.71 -16.05 11.40
CA GLU A 45 9.15 -16.05 11.70
C GLU A 45 9.74 -14.64 11.67
N LEU A 46 9.16 -13.75 10.86
CA LEU A 46 9.57 -12.34 10.79
C LEU A 46 9.33 -11.59 12.12
N ARG A 47 8.38 -12.05 12.96
CA ARG A 47 8.15 -11.50 14.30
C ARG A 47 9.37 -11.66 15.20
N GLY A 48 10.17 -12.71 14.99
CA GLY A 48 11.39 -12.96 15.74
C GLY A 48 12.57 -12.08 15.33
N SER A 49 12.41 -11.22 14.32
CA SER A 49 13.49 -10.37 13.80
C SER A 49 13.02 -8.94 13.45
N PRO A 50 12.49 -8.19 14.43
CA PRO A 50 11.94 -6.86 14.18
C PRO A 50 12.97 -5.88 13.61
N ALA A 51 14.24 -5.98 14.03
CA ALA A 51 15.32 -5.13 13.51
C ALA A 51 15.59 -5.34 12.02
N ILE A 52 15.43 -6.58 11.51
CA ILE A 52 15.58 -6.87 10.08
C ILE A 52 14.40 -6.26 9.31
N VAL A 53 13.19 -6.44 9.82
CA VAL A 53 11.97 -5.86 9.24
C VAL A 53 12.09 -4.34 9.14
N GLU A 54 12.47 -3.68 10.23
CA GLU A 54 12.66 -2.22 10.26
C GLU A 54 13.73 -1.76 9.26
N ARG A 55 14.87 -2.47 9.21
CA ARG A 55 15.94 -2.16 8.25
C ARG A 55 15.45 -2.24 6.80
N VAL A 56 14.68 -3.27 6.45
CA VAL A 56 14.15 -3.42 5.09
C VAL A 56 13.12 -2.32 4.79
N GLN A 57 12.24 -2.00 5.74
CA GLN A 57 11.29 -0.88 5.57
C GLN A 57 12.02 0.45 5.34
N GLN A 58 13.06 0.75 6.12
CA GLN A 58 13.88 1.95 5.92
C GLN A 58 14.56 1.97 4.55
N GLN A 59 15.06 0.83 4.08
CA GLN A 59 15.66 0.73 2.74
C GLN A 59 14.63 0.99 1.64
N LEU A 60 13.43 0.42 1.73
CA LEU A 60 12.33 0.70 0.80
C LEU A 60 11.96 2.18 0.79
N ARG A 61 11.85 2.79 1.97
CA ARG A 61 11.56 4.22 2.10
C ARG A 61 12.67 5.05 1.45
N SER A 62 13.94 4.71 1.67
CA SER A 62 15.06 5.42 1.04
C SER A 62 15.08 5.29 -0.48
N GLU A 63 14.68 4.15 -1.03
CA GLU A 63 14.74 3.88 -2.48
C GLU A 63 13.54 4.45 -3.22
N PHE A 64 12.34 4.36 -2.63
CA PHE A 64 11.07 4.66 -3.30
C PHE A 64 10.38 5.93 -2.79
N ALA A 65 10.94 6.63 -1.80
CA ALA A 65 10.36 7.89 -1.30
C ALA A 65 10.14 8.90 -2.43
N GLY A 66 8.95 9.49 -2.46
CA GLY A 66 8.57 10.51 -3.45
C GLY A 66 8.19 9.96 -4.83
N GLN A 67 8.20 8.65 -5.04
CA GLN A 67 7.71 8.06 -6.30
C GLN A 67 6.19 7.92 -6.31
N ASP A 68 5.55 8.43 -7.37
CA ASP A 68 4.14 8.18 -7.65
C ASP A 68 3.97 6.79 -8.31
N ALA A 69 3.64 5.79 -7.50
CA ALA A 69 3.42 4.41 -7.95
C ALA A 69 1.93 4.06 -8.01
N TYR A 70 1.43 3.75 -9.21
CA TYR A 70 0.08 3.20 -9.38
C TYR A 70 0.05 1.71 -9.03
N ILE A 71 -0.77 1.33 -8.04
CA ILE A 71 -1.01 -0.06 -7.65
C ILE A 71 -2.32 -0.53 -8.30
N PRO A 72 -2.27 -1.33 -9.38
CA PRO A 72 -3.48 -1.82 -10.01
C PRO A 72 -4.20 -2.84 -9.13
N ALA A 73 -5.53 -2.73 -9.03
CA ALA A 73 -6.38 -3.68 -8.29
C ALA A 73 -6.26 -5.14 -8.75
N ARG A 74 -5.70 -5.39 -9.95
CA ARG A 74 -5.38 -6.73 -10.44
C ARG A 74 -3.92 -6.78 -10.87
N SER A 75 -3.18 -7.76 -10.33
CA SER A 75 -1.77 -7.97 -10.66
C SER A 75 -1.56 -8.25 -12.16
N SER A 76 -0.42 -7.80 -12.68
CA SER A 76 0.03 -8.10 -14.04
C SER A 76 0.16 -9.61 -14.26
N VAL A 77 0.68 -10.32 -13.26
CA VAL A 77 0.81 -11.79 -13.25
C VAL A 77 -0.56 -12.46 -13.38
N GLY A 78 -1.56 -12.03 -12.60
CA GLY A 78 -2.92 -12.56 -12.69
C GLY A 78 -3.53 -12.34 -14.08
N LYS A 79 -3.36 -11.14 -14.65
CA LYS A 79 -3.80 -10.84 -16.02
C LYS A 79 -3.07 -11.70 -17.07
N ALA A 80 -1.79 -11.99 -16.87
CA ALA A 80 -1.00 -12.82 -17.78
C ALA A 80 -1.38 -14.31 -17.70
N GLU A 81 -1.68 -14.82 -16.51
CA GLU A 81 -2.21 -16.17 -16.32
C GLU A 81 -3.61 -16.31 -16.95
N GLU A 82 -4.53 -15.37 -16.68
CA GLU A 82 -5.87 -15.35 -17.28
C GLU A 82 -5.78 -15.36 -18.83
N ARG A 83 -4.87 -14.56 -19.40
CA ARG A 83 -4.58 -14.56 -20.84
C ARG A 83 -4.07 -15.92 -21.34
N ARG A 84 -3.11 -16.54 -20.65
CA ARG A 84 -2.57 -17.86 -21.01
C ARG A 84 -3.66 -18.93 -21.00
N GLN A 85 -4.56 -18.90 -20.01
CA GLN A 85 -5.70 -19.81 -19.95
C GLN A 85 -6.68 -19.60 -21.10
N VAL A 86 -6.97 -18.34 -21.47
CA VAL A 86 -7.78 -18.02 -22.66
C VAL A 86 -7.17 -18.60 -23.92
N LEU A 87 -5.87 -18.39 -24.16
CA LEU A 87 -5.19 -18.92 -25.35
C LEU A 87 -5.19 -20.44 -25.40
N ARG A 88 -5.02 -21.11 -24.25
CA ARG A 88 -5.03 -22.57 -24.13
C ARG A 88 -6.39 -23.18 -24.48
N LEU A 89 -7.48 -22.55 -24.02
CA LEU A 89 -8.84 -23.05 -24.22
C LEU A 89 -9.44 -22.63 -25.58
N TRP A 90 -8.82 -21.70 -26.29
CA TRP A 90 -9.34 -21.15 -27.52
C TRP A 90 -9.25 -22.13 -28.69
N ASN A 91 -10.38 -22.39 -29.37
CA ASN A 91 -10.45 -23.25 -30.55
C ASN A 91 -10.82 -22.50 -31.85
N GLY A 92 -10.84 -21.16 -31.81
CA GLY A 92 -11.19 -20.31 -32.96
C GLY A 92 -12.63 -19.79 -32.97
N ARG A 93 -13.59 -20.48 -32.34
CA ARG A 93 -15.02 -20.09 -32.36
C ARG A 93 -15.77 -20.26 -31.03
N ASN A 94 -15.06 -20.56 -29.94
CA ASN A 94 -15.66 -20.93 -28.65
C ASN A 94 -15.65 -19.83 -27.57
N ALA A 95 -15.67 -18.54 -27.94
CA ALA A 95 -15.52 -17.42 -26.97
C ALA A 95 -16.52 -17.47 -25.81
N LYS A 96 -17.77 -17.85 -26.09
CA LYS A 96 -18.83 -17.97 -25.07
C LYS A 96 -18.54 -19.08 -24.07
N ALA A 97 -17.95 -20.20 -24.52
CA ALA A 97 -17.59 -21.30 -23.64
C ALA A 97 -16.39 -20.92 -22.76
N VAL A 98 -15.33 -20.38 -23.36
CA VAL A 98 -14.13 -19.93 -22.62
C VAL A 98 -14.47 -18.90 -21.55
N ALA A 99 -15.29 -17.90 -21.89
CA ALA A 99 -15.76 -16.89 -20.95
C ALA A 99 -16.48 -17.49 -19.73
N ARG A 100 -17.37 -18.47 -19.95
CA ARG A 100 -18.07 -19.16 -18.87
C ARG A 100 -17.13 -20.00 -18.01
N THR A 101 -16.23 -20.76 -18.64
CA THR A 101 -15.27 -21.62 -17.92
C THR A 101 -14.34 -20.82 -17.02
N LEU A 102 -13.88 -19.66 -17.47
CA LEU A 102 -12.94 -18.83 -16.72
C LEU A 102 -13.62 -17.76 -15.84
N GLY A 103 -14.96 -17.65 -15.88
CA GLY A 103 -15.69 -16.64 -15.11
C GLY A 103 -15.42 -15.19 -15.55
N ILE A 104 -15.10 -14.97 -16.83
CA ILE A 104 -14.76 -13.65 -17.39
C ILE A 104 -15.76 -13.21 -18.45
N SER A 105 -15.74 -11.92 -18.81
CA SER A 105 -16.59 -11.42 -19.89
C SER A 105 -16.12 -11.89 -21.28
N ARG A 106 -17.04 -12.04 -22.23
CA ARG A 106 -16.68 -12.30 -23.64
C ARG A 106 -15.79 -11.22 -24.23
N ALA A 107 -15.98 -9.96 -23.82
CA ALA A 107 -15.13 -8.85 -24.26
C ALA A 107 -13.68 -9.03 -23.77
N THR A 108 -13.48 -9.51 -22.55
CA THR A 108 -12.16 -9.81 -21.99
C THR A 108 -11.45 -10.89 -22.80
N VAL A 109 -12.17 -11.94 -23.22
CA VAL A 109 -11.63 -12.99 -24.10
C VAL A 109 -11.08 -12.37 -25.40
N TYR A 110 -11.88 -11.58 -26.11
CA TYR A 110 -11.44 -10.95 -27.35
C TYR A 110 -10.27 -9.99 -27.15
N ARG A 111 -10.29 -9.19 -26.08
CA ARG A 111 -9.18 -8.29 -25.75
C ARG A 111 -7.87 -9.06 -25.56
N TYR A 112 -7.92 -10.24 -24.93
CA TYR A 112 -6.72 -11.07 -24.76
C TYR A 112 -6.25 -11.71 -26.05
N LEU A 113 -7.17 -12.20 -26.89
CA LEU A 113 -6.84 -12.72 -28.22
C LEU A 113 -6.17 -11.63 -29.08
N GLU A 114 -6.72 -10.42 -29.08
CA GLU A 114 -6.18 -9.29 -29.85
C GLU A 114 -4.78 -8.91 -29.38
N ALA A 115 -4.62 -8.67 -28.08
CA ALA A 115 -3.31 -8.32 -27.52
C ALA A 115 -2.26 -9.44 -27.64
N SER A 116 -2.67 -10.68 -27.89
CA SER A 116 -1.77 -11.79 -28.22
C SER A 116 -1.41 -11.87 -29.72
N ARG A 117 -2.28 -11.42 -30.62
CA ARG A 117 -1.92 -11.25 -32.06
C ARG A 117 -0.82 -10.20 -32.23
N LEU A 118 -0.86 -9.16 -31.40
CA LEU A 118 0.13 -8.09 -31.36
C LEU A 118 1.47 -8.52 -30.74
N ASN A 119 1.52 -9.67 -30.03
CA ASN A 119 2.72 -10.17 -29.33
C ASN A 119 3.03 -11.62 -29.73
N PRO A 120 3.62 -11.86 -30.91
CA PRO A 120 3.82 -13.21 -31.46
C PRO A 120 4.78 -14.11 -30.67
N SER A 121 5.61 -13.54 -29.78
CA SER A 121 6.58 -14.28 -28.96
C SER A 121 5.96 -15.17 -27.86
N GLN A 122 4.64 -15.14 -27.66
CA GLN A 122 3.92 -15.91 -26.63
C GLN A 122 3.08 -17.07 -27.19
N VAL A 123 3.04 -17.26 -28.52
CA VAL A 123 2.12 -18.22 -29.18
C VAL A 123 2.81 -19.55 -29.54
N SER A 124 4.14 -19.66 -29.40
CA SER A 124 4.86 -20.91 -29.70
C SER A 124 5.23 -21.66 -28.41
N GLY A 125 4.37 -22.61 -28.06
CA GLY A 125 4.58 -23.59 -27.00
C GLY A 125 3.67 -24.78 -27.29
N LYS A 126 3.99 -25.50 -28.36
CA LYS A 126 3.50 -26.85 -28.63
C LYS A 126 4.65 -27.82 -28.45
#